data_AF-C3XXV4-F1
#
_entry.id   AF-C3XXV4-F1
#
_cell.length_a   1.000
_cell.length_b   1.000
_cell.length_c   1.000
_cell.angle_alpha   90.00
_cell.angle_beta   90.00
_cell.angle_gamma   90.00
#
_symmetry.space_group_name_H-M   'P 1'
#
loop_
_entity.id
_entity.type
_entity.pdbx_description
1 polymer ?
#
loop_
_entity_poly.entity_id
_entity_poly.type
_entity_poly.pdbx_seq_one_letter_code
_entity_poly.pdbx_strand_id
1 'polypeptide(L)'
;MGVLCIIKKSNFKVIYMCIKWRAAGLLLAAGLLLAVDELISVTAVAYHSQRQAIQQSDGTISGNMARAIVGIVVLFCVWGRHPAEAAWSEWKPAGNDYYNDHDDSHLTCKAQVQALKAQVASLQYQLSLAGGLPGPGPYPGGCTWKMVFKIVAGVPGSSYALWRSRGGYNDQVHPSLTGHSHYRSPDLDRWSSLHVTKVKVSLVTQHQHTRDIIFNAHGSNRDNWFSKDRLISSPWTDLKTAPANFFSIQGDDRHGRRFFINRSYGGCAHDWGWLIVLDPGAECPWEKRVKSRGNNQILFSRKANSVQFEQGISKHLVSTHVVSSSSSLSSSVVVVVPLLLLLLLLLLLVVVVVVVVVAVVVEVVEVAVVVVVAVVIVVVVTVVVVVVTVVVILVEVVVVVVVVIVVVVVVVVVVLVVVVVVVVLVVVVVVVVVVVVIVVVNEIT
;
A
#
# COMPACT_ATOMS: atom_id res chain seq x y z
N MET A 1 -28.79 25.10 4.14
CA MET A 1 -27.48 24.54 4.50
C MET A 1 -27.60 23.04 4.51
N GLY A 2 -27.26 22.39 3.40
CA GLY A 2 -27.37 20.95 3.25
C GLY A 2 -26.35 20.51 2.23
N VAL A 3 -25.35 19.75 2.68
CA VAL A 3 -24.44 19.01 1.79
C VAL A 3 -24.39 17.59 2.30
N LEU A 4 -25.18 16.77 1.60
CA LEU A 4 -25.08 15.32 1.52
C LEU A 4 -23.68 14.97 0.99
N CYS A 5 -22.91 14.15 1.69
CA CYS A 5 -21.70 13.54 1.14
C CYS A 5 -22.00 12.08 0.80
N ILE A 6 -22.07 11.82 -0.51
CA ILE A 6 -22.19 10.48 -1.12
C ILE A 6 -20.85 9.77 -0.95
N ILE A 7 -20.81 8.74 -0.10
CA ILE A 7 -19.64 7.87 0.06
C ILE A 7 -19.67 6.78 -1.03
N LYS A 8 -18.54 6.70 -1.74
CA LYS A 8 -18.25 5.80 -2.88
C LYS A 8 -18.19 4.33 -2.44
N LYS A 9 -18.85 3.46 -3.21
CA LYS A 9 -19.10 2.02 -3.02
C LYS A 9 -17.87 1.09 -3.23
N SER A 10 -16.67 1.49 -2.83
CA SER A 10 -15.42 0.74 -3.14
C SER A 10 -14.66 0.19 -1.92
N ASN A 11 -15.11 0.48 -0.69
CA ASN A 11 -14.41 0.07 0.54
C ASN A 11 -15.05 -1.09 1.32
N PHE A 12 -16.09 -1.75 0.78
CA PHE A 12 -16.83 -2.76 1.54
C PHE A 12 -16.04 -4.08 1.74
N LYS A 13 -15.12 -4.43 0.82
CA LYS A 13 -14.32 -5.66 0.92
C LYS A 13 -13.24 -5.60 2.00
N VAL A 14 -12.64 -4.43 2.25
CA VAL A 14 -11.59 -4.25 3.27
C VAL A 14 -12.19 -4.25 4.69
N ILE A 15 -13.38 -3.67 4.84
CA ILE A 15 -14.08 -3.63 6.14
C ILE A 15 -14.58 -5.03 6.54
N TYR A 16 -15.09 -5.82 5.59
CA TYR A 16 -15.56 -7.19 5.88
C TYR A 16 -14.42 -8.14 6.28
N MET A 17 -13.24 -8.01 5.66
CA MET A 17 -12.05 -8.78 6.05
C MET A 17 -11.50 -8.37 7.43
N CYS A 18 -11.47 -7.07 7.76
CA CYS A 18 -11.03 -6.60 9.07
C CYS A 18 -11.97 -7.01 10.22
N ILE A 19 -13.28 -7.09 9.97
CA ILE A 19 -14.26 -7.53 10.98
C ILE A 19 -14.16 -9.05 11.23
N LYS A 20 -13.95 -9.86 10.18
CA LYS A 20 -13.82 -11.32 10.31
C LYS A 20 -12.54 -11.74 11.05
N TRP A 21 -11.41 -11.06 10.80
CA TRP A 21 -10.15 -11.29 11.50
C TRP A 21 -10.20 -10.86 12.98
N ARG A 22 -10.93 -9.78 13.29
CA ARG A 22 -11.18 -9.40 14.69
C ARG A 22 -12.04 -10.43 15.43
N ALA A 23 -13.06 -11.01 14.79
CA ALA A 23 -13.91 -12.02 15.42
C ALA A 23 -13.17 -13.34 15.70
N ALA A 24 -12.32 -13.81 14.77
CA ALA A 24 -11.51 -15.00 14.97
C ALA A 24 -10.43 -14.80 16.06
N GLY A 25 -9.80 -13.61 16.10
CA GLY A 25 -8.86 -13.24 17.16
C GLY A 25 -9.52 -13.11 18.54
N LEU A 26 -10.75 -12.59 18.60
CA LEU A 26 -11.53 -12.48 19.85
C LEU A 26 -11.98 -13.84 20.39
N LEU A 27 -12.32 -14.80 19.52
CA LEU A 27 -12.68 -16.16 19.95
C LEU A 27 -11.48 -16.97 20.45
N LEU A 28 -10.30 -16.81 19.81
CA LEU A 28 -9.06 -17.39 20.30
C LEU A 28 -8.60 -16.75 21.63
N ALA A 29 -8.73 -15.43 21.77
CA ALA A 29 -8.43 -14.74 23.01
C ALA A 29 -9.40 -15.10 24.15
N ALA A 30 -10.69 -15.27 23.86
CA ALA A 30 -11.69 -15.69 24.84
C ALA A 30 -11.49 -17.15 25.30
N GLY A 31 -11.12 -18.06 24.38
CA GLY A 31 -10.73 -19.43 24.73
C GLY A 31 -9.46 -19.49 25.58
N LEU A 32 -8.47 -18.63 25.28
CA LEU A 32 -7.25 -18.53 26.08
C LEU A 32 -7.51 -17.92 27.47
N LEU A 33 -8.40 -16.93 27.57
CA LEU A 33 -8.78 -16.30 28.84
C LEU A 33 -9.55 -17.26 29.76
N LEU A 34 -10.43 -18.10 29.22
CA LEU A 34 -11.14 -19.12 30.01
C LEU A 34 -10.20 -20.24 30.48
N ALA A 35 -9.20 -20.61 29.69
CA ALA A 35 -8.17 -21.57 30.10
C ALA A 35 -7.21 -20.99 31.16
N VAL A 36 -6.97 -19.67 31.13
CA VAL A 36 -6.15 -18.96 32.13
C VAL A 36 -6.88 -18.78 33.45
N ASP A 37 -8.21 -18.60 33.45
CA ASP A 37 -9.00 -18.44 34.68
C ASP A 37 -9.05 -19.74 35.52
N GLU A 38 -9.13 -20.91 34.88
CA GLU A 38 -8.98 -22.20 35.59
C GLU A 38 -7.55 -22.41 36.11
N LEU A 39 -6.52 -21.97 35.39
CA LEU A 39 -5.13 -22.07 35.85
C LEU A 39 -4.84 -21.13 37.05
N ILE A 40 -5.46 -19.95 37.08
CA ILE A 40 -5.34 -18.97 38.17
C ILE A 40 -6.07 -19.48 39.41
N SER A 41 -7.23 -20.13 39.26
CA SER A 41 -7.96 -20.70 40.41
C SER A 41 -7.21 -21.86 41.09
N VAL A 42 -6.48 -22.68 40.32
CA VAL A 42 -5.68 -23.80 40.88
C VAL A 42 -4.37 -23.30 41.51
N THR A 43 -3.76 -22.23 40.99
CA THR A 43 -2.52 -21.65 41.55
C THR A 43 -2.75 -20.72 42.75
N ALA A 44 -3.92 -20.07 42.85
CA ALA A 44 -4.26 -19.22 44.00
C ALA A 44 -4.43 -20.01 45.31
N VAL A 45 -4.91 -21.26 45.24
CA VAL A 45 -5.03 -22.14 46.42
C VAL A 45 -3.66 -22.66 46.86
N ALA A 46 -2.74 -22.93 45.92
CA ALA A 46 -1.37 -23.35 46.23
C ALA A 46 -0.51 -22.20 46.83
N TYR A 47 -0.71 -20.96 46.37
CA TYR A 47 0.08 -19.81 46.82
C TYR A 47 -0.26 -19.36 48.25
N HIS A 48 -1.50 -19.57 48.72
CA HIS A 48 -1.90 -19.17 50.07
C HIS A 48 -1.33 -20.11 51.16
N SER A 49 -1.02 -21.36 50.81
CA SER A 49 -0.37 -22.35 51.69
C SER A 49 1.13 -22.07 51.88
N GLN A 50 1.81 -21.55 50.85
CA GLN A 50 3.26 -21.36 50.86
C GLN A 50 3.71 -20.05 51.57
N ARG A 51 2.81 -19.07 51.73
CA ARG A 51 3.13 -17.76 52.33
C ARG A 51 3.33 -17.80 53.85
N GLN A 52 2.87 -18.84 54.55
CA GLN A 52 3.09 -18.99 55.99
C GLN A 52 4.44 -19.62 56.34
N ALA A 53 5.20 -20.13 55.36
CA ALA A 53 6.50 -20.76 55.59
C ALA A 53 7.71 -19.85 55.27
N ILE A 54 7.52 -18.69 54.62
CA ILE A 54 8.61 -17.81 54.14
C ILE A 54 8.52 -16.43 54.80
N GLN A 55 8.61 -16.39 56.12
CA GLN A 55 8.86 -15.14 56.89
C GLN A 55 10.09 -15.26 57.80
N GLN A 56 11.00 -16.22 57.56
CA GLN A 56 12.10 -16.49 58.49
C GLN A 56 13.48 -16.79 57.87
N SER A 57 13.81 -16.26 56.70
CA SER A 57 15.22 -16.20 56.30
C SER A 57 15.54 -14.99 55.42
N ASP A 58 16.33 -14.07 55.96
CA ASP A 58 17.08 -13.06 55.22
C ASP A 58 18.11 -13.71 54.30
N GLY A 59 18.29 -13.13 53.10
CA GLY A 59 19.50 -13.33 52.29
C GLY A 59 19.28 -13.65 50.82
N THR A 60 19.49 -12.63 49.97
CA THR A 60 20.03 -12.70 48.60
C THR A 60 19.38 -13.65 47.58
N ILE A 61 18.63 -13.08 46.63
CA ILE A 61 18.31 -13.76 45.35
C ILE A 61 18.76 -12.91 44.15
N SER A 62 19.60 -13.59 43.37
CA SER A 62 20.19 -13.33 42.05
C SER A 62 19.25 -12.73 40.98
N GLY A 63 19.80 -11.79 40.21
CA GLY A 63 19.16 -10.99 39.15
C GLY A 63 18.84 -11.69 37.83
N ASN A 64 18.32 -12.93 37.86
CA ASN A 64 17.94 -13.66 36.64
C ASN A 64 16.44 -13.73 36.35
N MET A 65 15.55 -13.34 37.28
CA MET A 65 14.10 -13.26 36.99
C MET A 65 13.65 -11.92 36.41
N ALA A 66 14.37 -10.82 36.65
CA ALA A 66 14.03 -9.50 36.11
C ALA A 66 14.26 -9.41 34.58
N ARG A 67 15.14 -10.24 34.01
CA ARG A 67 15.44 -10.26 32.57
C ARG A 67 14.40 -11.01 31.75
N ALA A 68 13.69 -11.98 32.34
CA ALA A 68 12.64 -12.74 31.67
C ALA A 68 11.34 -11.90 31.47
N ILE A 69 11.04 -10.98 32.39
CA ILE A 69 9.84 -10.15 32.34
C ILE A 69 10.03 -8.95 31.38
N VAL A 70 11.24 -8.39 31.30
CA VAL A 70 11.56 -7.31 30.34
C VAL A 70 11.62 -7.84 28.90
N GLY A 71 12.00 -9.11 28.68
CA GLY A 71 12.00 -9.73 27.36
C GLY A 71 10.61 -9.91 26.72
N ILE A 72 9.57 -10.09 27.53
CA ILE A 72 8.19 -10.29 27.05
C ILE A 72 7.51 -8.95 26.73
N VAL A 73 7.90 -7.86 27.39
CA VAL A 73 7.35 -6.51 27.15
C VAL A 73 7.97 -5.86 25.89
N VAL A 74 9.22 -6.17 25.55
CA VAL A 74 9.88 -5.63 24.34
C VAL A 74 9.34 -6.28 23.05
N LEU A 75 8.86 -7.52 23.11
CA LEU A 75 8.24 -8.22 21.97
C LEU A 75 6.86 -7.65 21.57
N PHE A 76 6.21 -6.84 22.42
CA PHE A 76 4.93 -6.18 22.10
C PHE A 76 5.05 -4.75 21.57
N CYS A 77 6.24 -4.15 21.53
CA CYS A 77 6.43 -2.76 21.07
C CYS A 77 6.94 -2.60 19.62
N VAL A 78 7.20 -3.68 18.88
CA VAL A 78 7.77 -3.61 17.52
C VAL A 78 6.71 -3.60 16.40
N TRP A 79 5.41 -3.61 16.73
CA TRP A 79 4.33 -3.43 15.76
C TRP A 79 3.61 -2.10 15.96
N GLY A 80 4.28 -0.99 15.59
CA GLY A 80 3.64 0.31 15.58
C GLY A 80 4.56 1.46 15.14
N ARG A 81 4.37 1.90 13.89
CA ARG A 81 4.75 3.21 13.29
C ARG A 81 6.19 3.41 12.76
N HIS A 82 6.25 3.53 11.43
CA HIS A 82 7.00 4.56 10.70
C HIS A 82 6.54 5.98 11.12
N PRO A 83 7.40 7.03 11.07
CA PRO A 83 7.71 7.68 9.79
C PRO A 83 9.12 8.29 9.62
N ALA A 84 9.45 8.46 8.33
CA ALA A 84 10.17 9.57 7.68
C ALA A 84 11.63 9.90 8.03
N GLU A 85 12.43 9.85 6.95
CA GLU A 85 13.62 10.63 6.62
C GLU A 85 13.69 12.02 7.25
N ALA A 86 14.75 12.28 8.02
CA ALA A 86 15.45 13.55 8.14
C ALA A 86 16.78 13.33 8.87
N ALA A 87 17.78 14.16 8.55
CA ALA A 87 19.11 14.25 9.15
C ALA A 87 20.20 13.32 8.57
N TRP A 88 20.59 13.61 7.32
CA TRP A 88 22.01 13.56 6.95
C TRP A 88 22.56 14.98 7.02
N SER A 89 23.24 15.32 8.12
CA SER A 89 24.22 16.41 8.13
C SER A 89 25.31 16.11 9.14
N GLU A 90 26.48 15.80 8.59
CA GLU A 90 27.77 16.33 9.02
C GLU A 90 28.26 15.99 10.44
N TRP A 91 29.00 14.88 10.53
CA TRP A 91 30.02 14.71 11.57
C TRP A 91 31.30 14.11 10.95
N LYS A 92 32.37 14.90 10.90
CA LYS A 92 33.74 14.44 10.69
C LYS A 92 34.50 14.66 12.01
N PRO A 93 35.14 13.63 12.59
CA PRO A 93 36.29 13.84 13.43
C PRO A 93 37.57 13.72 12.59
N ALA A 94 38.50 14.62 12.89
CA ALA A 94 39.86 14.62 12.40
C ALA A 94 40.72 13.59 13.15
N GLY A 95 41.77 13.12 12.49
CA GLY A 95 43.04 12.78 13.15
C GLY A 95 43.23 11.32 13.58
N ASN A 96 44.02 10.63 12.76
CA ASN A 96 45.18 9.81 13.13
C ASN A 96 45.03 8.43 13.82
N ASP A 97 45.61 7.47 13.07
CA ASP A 97 46.54 6.42 13.49
C ASP A 97 46.06 4.98 13.65
N TYR A 98 46.66 4.16 12.78
CA TYR A 98 47.06 2.75 12.96
C TYR A 98 46.00 1.78 13.50
N TYR A 99 45.31 1.12 12.57
CA TYR A 99 44.85 -0.25 12.78
C TYR A 99 45.29 -1.12 11.62
N ASN A 100 46.04 -2.17 11.93
CA ASN A 100 46.46 -3.21 10.99
C ASN A 100 45.20 -3.92 10.47
N ASP A 101 44.99 -3.82 9.15
CA ASP A 101 43.88 -4.42 8.43
C ASP A 101 44.20 -5.90 8.16
N HIS A 102 43.77 -6.76 9.09
CA HIS A 102 43.54 -8.18 8.86
C HIS A 102 42.04 -8.40 8.90
N ASP A 103 41.35 -8.03 7.82
CA ASP A 103 39.97 -8.43 7.61
C ASP A 103 39.65 -8.57 6.10
N ASP A 104 39.84 -9.79 5.57
CA ASP A 104 39.46 -10.21 4.21
C ASP A 104 37.94 -10.13 3.95
N SER A 105 37.14 -9.69 4.93
CA SER A 105 35.71 -9.44 4.80
C SER A 105 35.40 -8.12 4.06
N HIS A 106 36.32 -7.15 4.02
CA HIS A 106 36.08 -5.83 3.42
C HIS A 106 36.20 -5.81 1.87
N LEU A 107 36.89 -6.79 1.26
CA LEU A 107 36.97 -6.90 -0.21
C LEU A 107 35.64 -7.30 -0.85
N THR A 108 34.78 -8.03 -0.12
CA THR A 108 33.49 -8.51 -0.64
C THR A 108 32.47 -7.38 -0.76
N CYS A 109 32.42 -6.46 0.21
CA CYS A 109 31.53 -5.31 0.18
C CYS A 109 31.93 -4.33 -0.95
N LYS A 110 33.23 -4.06 -1.14
CA LYS A 110 33.71 -3.18 -2.21
C LYS A 110 33.42 -3.75 -3.60
N ALA A 111 33.62 -5.06 -3.77
CA ALA A 111 33.27 -5.77 -5.00
C ALA A 111 31.75 -5.78 -5.26
N GLN A 112 30.93 -5.99 -4.22
CA GLN A 112 29.47 -5.93 -4.32
C GLN A 112 28.96 -4.53 -4.66
N VAL A 113 29.56 -3.48 -4.09
CA VAL A 113 29.23 -2.08 -4.42
C VAL A 113 29.64 -1.74 -5.86
N GLN A 114 30.77 -2.25 -6.35
CA GLN A 114 31.16 -2.08 -7.75
C GLN A 114 30.27 -2.86 -8.71
N ALA A 115 29.87 -4.09 -8.36
CA ALA A 115 28.90 -4.86 -9.12
C ALA A 115 27.53 -4.17 -9.17
N LEU A 116 27.07 -3.59 -8.05
CA LEU A 116 25.83 -2.84 -7.99
C LEU A 116 25.92 -1.53 -8.80
N LYS A 117 27.06 -0.82 -8.77
CA LYS A 117 27.30 0.35 -9.63
C LYS A 117 27.27 -0.01 -11.12
N ALA A 118 27.83 -1.16 -11.50
CA ALA A 118 27.79 -1.66 -12.87
C ALA A 118 26.36 -2.05 -13.30
N GLN A 119 25.57 -2.66 -12.41
CA GLN A 119 24.16 -2.95 -12.65
C GLN A 119 23.32 -1.67 -12.77
N VAL A 120 23.57 -0.65 -11.95
CA VAL A 120 22.89 0.65 -12.06
C VAL A 120 23.25 1.34 -13.38
N ALA A 121 24.52 1.30 -13.81
CA ALA A 121 24.94 1.87 -15.09
C ALA A 121 24.33 1.14 -16.30
N SER A 122 24.22 -0.19 -16.24
CA SER A 122 23.54 -0.97 -17.29
C SER A 122 22.04 -0.70 -17.30
N LEU A 123 21.41 -0.55 -16.14
CA LEU A 123 20.01 -0.13 -16.02
C LEU A 123 19.80 1.29 -16.55
N GLN A 124 20.71 2.22 -16.27
CA GLN A 124 20.67 3.60 -16.78
C GLN A 124 20.86 3.66 -18.30
N TYR A 125 21.70 2.78 -18.87
CA TYR A 125 21.87 2.65 -20.32
C TYR A 125 20.64 2.01 -20.99
N GLN A 126 20.04 0.99 -20.36
CA GLN A 126 18.76 0.46 -20.83
C GLN A 126 17.62 1.49 -20.67
N LEU A 127 17.68 2.32 -19.63
CA LEU A 127 16.74 3.43 -19.41
C LEU A 127 16.96 4.59 -20.38
N SER A 128 18.18 4.82 -20.88
CA SER A 128 18.46 5.84 -21.90
C SER A 128 18.06 5.38 -23.30
N LEU A 129 18.17 4.07 -23.59
CA LEU A 129 17.57 3.43 -24.77
C LEU A 129 16.03 3.40 -24.68
N ALA A 130 15.47 3.29 -23.47
CA ALA A 130 14.05 3.48 -23.18
C ALA A 130 13.66 4.95 -22.91
N GLY A 131 14.61 5.88 -23.07
CA GLY A 131 14.64 7.20 -22.44
C GLY A 131 14.53 8.37 -23.41
N GLY A 132 13.75 8.23 -24.47
CA GLY A 132 12.90 9.36 -24.86
C GLY A 132 11.73 9.37 -23.88
N LEU A 133 11.81 10.20 -22.83
CA LEU A 133 10.78 10.28 -21.78
C LEU A 133 9.37 10.05 -22.33
N PRO A 134 8.63 9.03 -21.86
CA PRO A 134 7.26 8.85 -22.28
C PRO A 134 6.49 10.09 -21.84
N GLY A 135 5.77 10.70 -22.79
CA GLY A 135 4.68 11.61 -22.44
C GLY A 135 3.73 10.95 -21.44
N PRO A 136 2.82 11.72 -20.81
CA PRO A 136 1.99 11.26 -19.70
C PRO A 136 1.45 9.86 -19.98
N GLY A 137 1.78 8.93 -19.07
CA GLY A 137 1.72 7.49 -19.28
C GLY A 137 0.37 6.97 -19.77
N PRO A 138 0.32 5.71 -20.25
CA PRO A 138 -0.89 5.11 -20.76
C PRO A 138 -1.96 5.11 -19.66
N TYR A 139 -3.06 5.82 -19.91
CA TYR A 139 -4.26 5.73 -19.09
C TYR A 139 -4.67 4.26 -18.98
N PRO A 140 -4.98 3.74 -17.78
CA PRO A 140 -5.34 2.34 -17.62
C PRO A 140 -6.72 2.09 -18.24
N GLY A 141 -6.74 1.45 -19.41
CA GLY A 141 -7.93 0.93 -20.08
C GLY A 141 -8.17 1.48 -21.48
N GLY A 142 -7.86 0.68 -22.52
CA GLY A 142 -8.46 0.81 -23.86
C GLY A 142 -7.96 1.95 -24.75
N CYS A 143 -7.39 1.56 -25.90
CA CYS A 143 -7.02 2.40 -27.05
C CYS A 143 -5.85 3.40 -26.84
N THR A 144 -4.70 3.09 -27.45
CA THR A 144 -3.52 3.97 -27.53
C THR A 144 -3.82 5.21 -28.38
N TRP A 145 -3.56 6.41 -27.85
CA TRP A 145 -3.66 7.67 -28.60
C TRP A 145 -2.54 7.78 -29.63
N LYS A 146 -2.87 8.08 -30.90
CA LYS A 146 -1.90 8.38 -31.95
C LYS A 146 -1.83 9.89 -32.19
N MET A 147 -0.66 10.51 -32.03
CA MET A 147 -0.49 11.91 -32.42
C MET A 147 -0.56 12.02 -33.94
N VAL A 148 -1.41 12.90 -34.46
CA VAL A 148 -1.52 13.13 -35.92
C VAL A 148 -1.19 14.55 -36.33
N PHE A 149 -1.15 15.48 -35.38
CA PHE A 149 -0.79 16.85 -35.70
C PHE A 149 -0.31 17.61 -34.47
N LYS A 150 0.71 18.46 -34.64
CA LYS A 150 1.34 19.26 -33.59
C LYS A 150 1.70 20.63 -34.15
N ILE A 151 1.36 21.68 -33.40
CA ILE A 151 1.76 23.05 -33.68
C ILE A 151 2.62 23.55 -32.53
N VAL A 152 3.77 24.12 -32.88
CA VAL A 152 4.73 24.67 -31.93
C VAL A 152 4.68 26.20 -31.98
N ALA A 153 4.39 26.83 -30.84
CA ALA A 153 4.45 28.29 -30.73
C ALA A 153 5.88 28.77 -31.00
N GLY A 154 6.02 29.84 -31.77
CA GLY A 154 7.32 30.40 -32.13
C GLY A 154 7.97 29.74 -33.36
N VAL A 155 7.34 28.75 -33.99
CA VAL A 155 7.84 28.14 -35.23
C VAL A 155 7.15 28.77 -36.44
N PRO A 156 7.88 29.14 -37.51
CA PRO A 156 7.31 29.71 -38.73
C PRO A 156 6.28 28.81 -39.42
N GLY A 157 5.45 29.43 -40.27
CA GLY A 157 4.52 28.75 -41.19
C GLY A 157 3.10 28.60 -40.65
N SER A 158 2.08 28.75 -41.51
CA SER A 158 0.67 28.72 -41.10
C SER A 158 0.24 27.33 -40.56
N SER A 159 -0.36 27.34 -39.37
CA SER A 159 -0.93 26.15 -38.75
C SER A 159 -2.11 25.60 -39.56
N TYR A 160 -2.96 26.48 -40.10
CA TYR A 160 -4.11 26.05 -40.89
C TYR A 160 -3.72 25.55 -42.28
N ALA A 161 -2.75 26.20 -42.95
CA ALA A 161 -2.22 25.70 -44.22
C ALA A 161 -1.61 24.30 -44.04
N LEU A 162 -0.86 24.07 -42.95
CA LEU A 162 -0.33 22.75 -42.62
C LEU A 162 -1.43 21.74 -42.31
N TRP A 163 -2.48 22.13 -41.58
CA TRP A 163 -3.64 21.27 -41.34
C TRP A 163 -4.31 20.83 -42.66
N ARG A 164 -4.46 21.79 -43.59
CA ARG A 164 -5.14 21.61 -44.88
C ARG A 164 -4.30 20.91 -45.93
N SER A 165 -2.96 20.91 -45.79
CA SER A 165 -2.05 20.25 -46.74
C SER A 165 -2.32 18.75 -46.84
N ARG A 166 -1.66 18.09 -47.81
CA ARG A 166 -1.67 16.62 -47.97
C ARG A 166 -0.29 16.05 -47.67
N GLY A 167 -0.22 14.78 -47.29
CA GLY A 167 1.02 14.07 -47.00
C GLY A 167 1.57 14.33 -45.61
N GLY A 168 2.66 13.66 -45.26
CA GLY A 168 3.32 13.86 -43.97
C GLY A 168 4.16 15.13 -43.95
N TYR A 169 4.23 15.78 -42.78
CA TYR A 169 5.20 16.83 -42.51
C TYR A 169 5.97 16.49 -41.24
N ASN A 170 7.28 16.36 -41.36
CA ASN A 170 8.16 15.78 -40.33
C ASN A 170 7.67 14.41 -39.85
N ASP A 171 7.05 13.62 -40.73
CA ASP A 171 6.47 12.32 -40.40
C ASP A 171 7.51 11.20 -40.21
N GLN A 172 8.70 11.37 -40.79
CA GLN A 172 9.88 10.53 -40.58
C GLN A 172 10.49 10.70 -39.18
N VAL A 173 10.18 11.82 -38.50
CA VAL A 173 10.64 12.07 -37.14
C VAL A 173 9.55 11.59 -36.20
N HIS A 174 9.90 10.71 -35.25
CA HIS A 174 8.94 10.24 -34.25
C HIS A 174 8.28 11.46 -33.58
N PRO A 175 6.93 11.55 -33.57
CA PRO A 175 6.23 12.72 -33.04
C PRO A 175 6.44 12.82 -31.53
N SER A 176 7.47 13.56 -31.12
CA SER A 176 7.73 13.88 -29.73
C SER A 176 7.03 15.18 -29.33
N LEU A 177 6.49 15.22 -28.12
CA LEU A 177 6.01 16.44 -27.48
C LEU A 177 7.14 17.46 -27.23
N THR A 178 8.39 17.00 -27.12
CA THR A 178 9.58 17.85 -26.90
C THR A 178 10.20 18.37 -28.20
N GLY A 179 9.74 17.91 -29.37
CA GLY A 179 10.28 18.34 -30.66
C GLY A 179 9.91 19.78 -31.01
N HIS A 180 10.86 20.57 -31.50
CA HIS A 180 10.73 22.00 -31.80
C HIS A 180 10.15 22.33 -33.18
N SER A 181 9.57 21.35 -33.88
CA SER A 181 8.98 21.54 -35.20
C SER A 181 7.51 21.14 -35.22
N HIS A 182 6.73 21.77 -36.10
CA HIS A 182 5.38 21.31 -36.40
C HIS A 182 5.41 19.86 -36.90
N TYR A 183 4.32 19.13 -36.70
CA TYR A 183 4.18 17.75 -37.16
C TYR A 183 2.80 17.57 -37.78
N ARG A 184 2.75 16.80 -38.86
CA ARG A 184 1.51 16.35 -39.50
C ARG A 184 1.67 14.92 -39.96
N SER A 185 0.77 14.06 -39.55
CA SER A 185 0.69 12.67 -40.01
C SER A 185 -0.09 12.59 -41.34
N PRO A 186 0.34 11.75 -42.30
CA PRO A 186 -0.44 11.42 -43.49
C PRO A 186 -1.84 10.85 -43.18
N ASP A 187 -2.03 10.29 -41.98
CA ASP A 187 -3.30 9.75 -41.50
C ASP A 187 -4.46 10.75 -41.59
N LEU A 188 -4.18 12.05 -41.44
CA LEU A 188 -5.20 13.08 -41.57
C LEU A 188 -5.87 13.08 -42.95
N ASP A 189 -5.18 12.66 -44.01
CA ASP A 189 -5.74 12.58 -45.36
C ASP A 189 -6.70 11.40 -45.53
N ARG A 190 -6.64 10.45 -44.60
CA ARG A 190 -7.40 9.21 -44.60
C ARG A 190 -8.43 9.18 -43.46
N TRP A 191 -8.78 10.33 -42.88
CA TRP A 191 -9.67 10.47 -41.72
C TRP A 191 -10.89 9.56 -41.77
N SER A 192 -11.64 9.58 -42.88
CA SER A 192 -12.87 8.78 -43.05
C SER A 192 -12.62 7.27 -42.96
N SER A 193 -11.44 6.80 -43.35
CA SER A 193 -11.07 5.38 -43.27
C SER A 193 -10.54 4.96 -41.89
N LEU A 194 -10.14 5.93 -41.07
CA LEU A 194 -9.63 5.64 -39.72
C LEU A 194 -10.73 5.32 -38.73
N HIS A 195 -12.00 5.60 -39.03
CA HIS A 195 -13.11 5.40 -38.09
C HIS A 195 -12.79 6.02 -36.71
N VAL A 196 -12.37 7.28 -36.72
CA VAL A 196 -11.96 8.01 -35.52
C VAL A 196 -13.15 8.14 -34.58
N THR A 197 -13.01 7.68 -33.34
CA THR A 197 -14.10 7.73 -32.35
C THR A 197 -13.92 8.90 -31.39
N LYS A 198 -12.67 9.22 -31.05
CA LYS A 198 -12.34 10.34 -30.16
C LYS A 198 -11.13 11.10 -30.66
N VAL A 199 -11.15 12.40 -30.43
CA VAL A 199 -10.01 13.30 -30.69
C VAL A 199 -9.69 14.03 -29.39
N LYS A 200 -8.41 14.12 -29.06
CA LYS A 200 -7.89 14.81 -27.90
C LYS A 200 -6.97 15.94 -28.36
N VAL A 201 -7.24 17.15 -27.90
CA VAL A 201 -6.36 18.31 -28.06
C VAL A 201 -5.67 18.53 -26.73
N SER A 202 -4.34 18.40 -26.72
CA SER A 202 -3.49 18.55 -25.55
C SER A 202 -2.68 19.84 -25.66
N LEU A 203 -2.96 20.80 -24.79
CA LEU A 203 -2.21 22.06 -24.69
C LEU A 203 -1.06 21.84 -23.71
N VAL A 204 0.18 21.89 -24.19
CA VAL A 204 1.37 21.49 -23.42
C VAL A 204 2.28 22.69 -23.20
N THR A 205 2.60 22.95 -21.94
CA THR A 205 3.54 24.03 -21.57
C THR A 205 4.98 23.54 -21.39
N GLN A 206 5.96 24.44 -21.36
CA GLN A 206 7.38 24.09 -21.13
C GLN A 206 7.61 23.29 -19.83
N HIS A 207 6.77 23.48 -18.81
CA HIS A 207 6.79 22.70 -17.55
C HIS A 207 5.88 21.46 -17.59
N GLN A 208 5.55 20.98 -18.79
CA GLN A 208 4.71 19.79 -19.04
C GLN A 208 3.28 19.83 -18.46
N HIS A 209 2.81 20.96 -17.91
CA HIS A 209 1.39 21.10 -17.59
C HIS A 209 0.58 20.93 -18.89
N THR A 210 -0.29 19.92 -18.87
CA THR A 210 -1.13 19.55 -20.00
C THR A 210 -2.57 19.90 -19.69
N ARG A 211 -3.26 20.54 -20.65
CA ARG A 211 -4.71 20.75 -20.60
C ARG A 211 -5.35 20.02 -21.77
N ASP A 212 -6.20 19.06 -21.47
CA ASP A 212 -6.81 18.19 -22.46
C ASP A 212 -8.27 18.59 -22.74
N ILE A 213 -8.59 18.72 -24.03
CA ILE A 213 -9.94 18.87 -24.54
C ILE A 213 -10.26 17.61 -25.35
N ILE A 214 -11.36 16.93 -25.04
CA ILE A 214 -11.74 15.67 -25.70
C ILE A 214 -13.04 15.88 -26.46
N PHE A 215 -13.06 15.41 -27.71
CA PHE A 215 -14.18 15.51 -28.63
C PHE A 215 -14.67 14.14 -29.09
N ASN A 216 -15.97 14.06 -29.38
CA ASN A 216 -16.60 12.95 -30.08
C ASN A 216 -16.38 13.09 -31.59
N ALA A 217 -15.58 12.18 -32.16
CA ALA A 217 -15.26 12.17 -33.58
C ALA A 217 -16.08 11.16 -34.38
N HIS A 218 -17.02 10.44 -33.75
CA HIS A 218 -17.89 9.52 -34.47
C HIS A 218 -18.66 10.27 -35.58
N GLY A 219 -18.58 9.76 -36.81
CA GLY A 219 -19.20 10.38 -37.99
C GLY A 219 -18.70 11.78 -38.31
N SER A 220 -17.54 12.19 -37.79
CA SER A 220 -16.91 13.47 -38.11
C SER A 220 -16.05 13.34 -39.37
N ASN A 221 -15.73 14.48 -39.97
CA ASN A 221 -14.62 14.60 -40.91
C ASN A 221 -13.45 15.32 -40.23
N ARG A 222 -12.35 15.49 -40.96
CA ARG A 222 -11.15 16.18 -40.48
C ARG A 222 -11.43 17.62 -40.02
N ASP A 223 -12.41 18.33 -40.57
CA ASP A 223 -12.57 19.77 -40.30
C ASP A 223 -13.68 20.10 -39.30
N ASN A 224 -14.60 19.16 -39.00
CA ASN A 224 -15.78 19.43 -38.16
C ASN A 224 -15.77 18.78 -36.77
N TRP A 225 -14.78 17.94 -36.45
CA TRP A 225 -14.69 17.28 -35.13
C TRP A 225 -14.44 18.26 -33.99
N PHE A 226 -13.74 19.36 -34.27
CA PHE A 226 -13.47 20.44 -33.33
C PHE A 226 -14.65 21.41 -33.34
N SER A 227 -15.72 21.04 -32.68
CA SER A 227 -16.94 21.84 -32.57
C SER A 227 -17.54 21.69 -31.18
N LYS A 228 -18.31 22.70 -30.76
CA LYS A 228 -18.89 22.75 -29.42
C LYS A 228 -19.81 21.55 -29.13
N ASP A 229 -20.62 21.15 -30.11
CA ASP A 229 -21.58 20.03 -29.95
C ASP A 229 -20.90 18.67 -29.80
N ARG A 230 -19.64 18.57 -30.24
CA ARG A 230 -18.82 17.36 -30.12
C ARG A 230 -17.97 17.36 -28.85
N LEU A 231 -18.03 18.40 -28.02
CA LEU A 231 -17.24 18.50 -26.80
C LEU A 231 -17.69 17.47 -25.75
N ILE A 232 -16.78 16.55 -25.40
CA ILE A 232 -16.97 15.58 -24.32
C ILE A 232 -16.47 16.17 -23.00
N SER A 233 -15.24 16.68 -22.98
CA SER A 233 -14.61 17.24 -21.78
C SER A 233 -13.65 18.38 -22.11
N SER A 234 -13.49 19.32 -21.18
CA SER A 234 -12.60 20.47 -21.29
C SER A 234 -11.94 20.82 -19.95
N PRO A 235 -10.79 21.51 -19.97
CA PRO A 235 -10.14 22.02 -18.76
C PRO A 235 -10.84 23.28 -18.20
N TRP A 236 -11.78 23.85 -18.95
CA TRP A 236 -12.56 25.04 -18.58
C TRP A 236 -13.99 24.64 -18.25
N THR A 237 -14.45 25.10 -17.09
CA THR A 237 -15.74 24.76 -16.48
C THR A 237 -16.92 25.41 -17.18
N ASP A 238 -16.71 26.59 -17.77
CA ASP A 238 -17.73 27.38 -18.46
C ASP A 238 -17.81 27.08 -19.96
N LEU A 239 -16.84 26.36 -20.55
CA LEU A 239 -16.77 26.18 -22.01
C LEU A 239 -18.03 25.52 -22.59
N LYS A 240 -18.63 24.57 -21.87
CA LYS A 240 -19.82 23.87 -22.34
C LYS A 240 -21.06 24.76 -22.32
N THR A 241 -21.18 25.65 -21.33
CA THR A 241 -22.39 26.45 -21.08
C THR A 241 -22.33 27.85 -21.69
N ALA A 242 -21.15 28.48 -21.72
CA ALA A 242 -20.98 29.84 -22.22
C ALA A 242 -21.22 29.91 -23.74
N PRO A 243 -21.73 31.04 -24.27
CA PRO A 243 -21.83 31.24 -25.71
C PRO A 243 -20.45 31.23 -26.35
N ALA A 244 -20.37 30.82 -27.61
CA ALA A 244 -19.15 30.89 -28.41
C ALA A 244 -19.49 31.37 -29.81
N ASN A 245 -18.96 32.53 -30.21
CA ASN A 245 -19.09 33.03 -31.58
C ASN A 245 -18.13 32.33 -32.56
N PHE A 246 -17.04 31.73 -32.06
CA PHE A 246 -16.18 30.84 -32.82
C PHE A 246 -15.85 29.58 -32.02
N PHE A 247 -16.01 28.42 -32.67
CA PHE A 247 -15.57 27.13 -32.17
C PHE A 247 -15.28 26.20 -33.35
N SER A 248 -14.15 26.42 -34.03
CA SER A 248 -13.78 25.64 -35.22
C SER A 248 -12.28 25.67 -35.51
N ILE A 249 -11.80 24.73 -36.33
CA ILE A 249 -10.39 24.70 -36.80
C ILE A 249 -10.10 25.89 -37.71
N GLN A 250 -11.00 26.19 -38.65
CA GLN A 250 -10.88 27.34 -39.54
C GLN A 250 -10.88 28.66 -38.75
N GLY A 251 -11.69 28.73 -37.69
CA GLY A 251 -11.82 29.89 -36.83
C GLY A 251 -12.23 31.15 -37.60
N ASP A 252 -11.57 32.28 -37.30
CA ASP A 252 -11.77 33.54 -38.00
C ASP A 252 -10.72 33.71 -39.10
N ASP A 253 -11.13 33.40 -40.32
CA ASP A 253 -10.26 33.37 -41.49
C ASP A 253 -9.68 34.73 -41.85
N ARG A 254 -10.47 35.80 -41.65
CA ARG A 254 -10.07 37.18 -41.97
C ARG A 254 -8.89 37.62 -41.12
N HIS A 255 -8.87 37.19 -39.86
CA HIS A 255 -7.88 37.60 -38.87
C HIS A 255 -6.81 36.52 -38.60
N GLY A 256 -6.79 35.42 -39.36
CA GLY A 256 -5.82 34.33 -39.17
C GLY A 256 -5.91 33.65 -37.80
N ARG A 257 -7.10 33.61 -37.18
CA ARG A 257 -7.33 33.01 -35.86
C ARG A 257 -7.84 31.59 -36.05
N ARG A 258 -6.99 30.60 -35.82
CA ARG A 258 -7.21 29.17 -36.11
C ARG A 258 -7.38 28.38 -34.83
N PHE A 259 -7.92 27.15 -34.94
CA PHE A 259 -8.23 26.29 -33.79
C PHE A 259 -8.86 27.11 -32.66
N PHE A 260 -9.90 27.85 -33.01
CA PHE A 260 -10.31 29.04 -32.29
C PHE A 260 -11.56 28.75 -31.48
N ILE A 261 -11.46 29.00 -30.17
CA ILE A 261 -12.55 28.89 -29.21
C ILE A 261 -12.70 30.27 -28.56
N ASN A 262 -13.63 31.05 -29.11
CA ASN A 262 -13.90 32.42 -28.71
C ASN A 262 -15.31 32.54 -28.13
N ARG A 263 -15.42 33.26 -27.04
CA ARG A 263 -16.69 33.54 -26.38
C ARG A 263 -17.45 34.62 -27.12
N SER A 264 -16.79 35.77 -27.32
CA SER A 264 -17.39 36.97 -27.91
C SER A 264 -16.33 37.92 -28.43
N TYR A 265 -16.70 38.72 -29.43
CA TYR A 265 -15.94 39.89 -29.83
C TYR A 265 -16.47 41.16 -29.16
N GLY A 266 -15.54 42.02 -28.77
CA GLY A 266 -15.84 43.34 -28.23
C GLY A 266 -14.82 44.40 -28.66
N GLY A 267 -14.03 44.09 -29.70
CA GLY A 267 -12.81 44.81 -30.04
C GLY A 267 -11.60 44.21 -29.32
N CYS A 268 -10.38 44.54 -29.77
CA CYS A 268 -9.16 43.89 -29.30
C CYS A 268 -9.03 43.82 -27.77
N ALA A 269 -9.38 44.88 -27.04
CA ALA A 269 -9.32 44.94 -25.58
C ALA A 269 -10.40 44.14 -24.85
N HIS A 270 -11.42 43.66 -25.57
CA HIS A 270 -12.58 42.96 -25.04
C HIS A 270 -12.88 41.66 -25.80
N ASP A 271 -11.90 41.12 -26.52
CA ASP A 271 -12.00 39.79 -27.11
C ASP A 271 -11.78 38.74 -26.01
N TRP A 272 -12.84 37.98 -25.70
CA TRP A 272 -12.85 36.95 -24.67
C TRP A 272 -12.87 35.57 -25.28
N GLY A 273 -12.03 34.67 -24.79
CA GLY A 273 -12.00 33.29 -25.27
C GLY A 273 -11.20 32.34 -24.39
N TRP A 274 -11.02 31.13 -24.92
CA TRP A 274 -10.36 30.03 -24.21
C TRP A 274 -9.12 29.54 -24.92
N LEU A 275 -9.11 29.47 -26.25
CA LEU A 275 -8.02 28.96 -27.06
C LEU A 275 -7.98 29.69 -28.40
N ILE A 276 -6.79 30.06 -28.84
CA ILE A 276 -6.53 30.61 -30.16
C ILE A 276 -5.15 30.18 -30.63
N VAL A 277 -5.07 29.72 -31.88
CA VAL A 277 -3.81 29.55 -32.61
C VAL A 277 -3.74 30.65 -33.66
N LEU A 278 -2.78 31.54 -33.52
CA LEU A 278 -2.57 32.67 -34.41
C LEU A 278 -1.64 32.26 -35.55
N ASP A 279 -2.16 32.31 -36.77
CA ASP A 279 -1.34 32.29 -37.99
C ASP A 279 -0.72 33.69 -38.25
N PRO A 280 0.25 33.80 -39.18
CA PRO A 280 0.82 35.09 -39.58
C PRO A 280 -0.27 36.06 -40.10
N GLY A 281 -0.14 37.36 -39.77
CA GLY A 281 -1.13 38.41 -40.11
C GLY A 281 -1.92 38.88 -38.89
N ALA A 282 -1.33 39.72 -38.02
CA ALA A 282 -2.02 40.24 -36.83
C ALA A 282 -2.68 41.57 -37.09
N GLU A 283 -3.86 41.73 -36.52
CA GLU A 283 -4.59 42.99 -36.48
C GLU A 283 -4.52 43.60 -35.07
N CYS A 284 -4.79 42.79 -34.04
CA CYS A 284 -4.85 43.29 -32.67
C CYS A 284 -3.47 43.47 -32.02
N PRO A 285 -3.28 44.48 -31.15
CA PRO A 285 -2.01 44.69 -30.44
C PRO A 285 -1.54 43.46 -29.65
N TRP A 286 -2.46 42.75 -28.99
CA TRP A 286 -2.13 41.53 -28.24
C TRP A 286 -1.67 40.37 -29.12
N GLU A 287 -2.09 40.31 -30.39
CA GLU A 287 -1.58 39.34 -31.36
C GLU A 287 -0.15 39.66 -31.78
N LYS A 288 0.22 40.96 -31.79
CA LYS A 288 1.52 41.46 -32.27
C LYS A 288 2.65 41.28 -31.27
N ARG A 289 2.35 41.09 -29.98
CA ARG A 289 3.34 41.05 -28.87
C ARG A 289 4.47 40.03 -29.05
N VAL A 290 4.33 39.05 -29.96
CA VAL A 290 5.36 38.04 -30.27
C VAL A 290 5.48 37.76 -31.78
N LYS A 291 4.82 38.54 -32.67
CA LYS A 291 4.79 38.29 -34.13
C LYS A 291 6.03 38.80 -34.88
N SER A 292 7.05 39.34 -34.20
CA SER A 292 8.21 39.97 -34.85
C SER A 292 9.09 39.05 -35.71
N ARG A 293 8.68 37.78 -35.98
CA ARG A 293 9.43 36.83 -36.84
C ARG A 293 8.56 35.90 -37.71
N GLY A 294 7.30 36.23 -38.00
CA GLY A 294 6.46 35.37 -38.89
C GLY A 294 6.07 34.01 -38.28
N ASN A 295 6.10 33.92 -36.95
CA ASN A 295 5.91 32.70 -36.19
C ASN A 295 4.47 32.55 -35.69
N ASN A 296 3.98 31.31 -35.62
CA ASN A 296 2.69 31.01 -35.00
C ASN A 296 2.72 31.31 -33.50
N GLN A 297 1.58 31.75 -32.96
CA GLN A 297 1.39 31.84 -31.52
C GLN A 297 0.20 31.00 -31.09
N ILE A 298 0.23 30.58 -29.83
CA ILE A 298 -0.85 29.84 -29.21
C ILE A 298 -1.13 30.55 -27.89
N LEU A 299 -2.37 30.99 -27.71
CA LEU A 299 -2.83 31.59 -26.47
C LEU A 299 -4.02 30.79 -25.96
N PHE A 300 -4.06 30.55 -24.65
CA PHE A 300 -5.19 29.88 -24.03
C PHE A 300 -5.37 30.30 -22.57
N SER A 301 -6.58 30.14 -22.06
CA SER A 301 -6.88 30.45 -20.67
C SER A 301 -6.21 29.48 -19.71
N ARG A 302 -5.43 30.01 -18.77
CA ARG A 302 -4.91 29.27 -17.62
C ARG A 302 -5.88 29.21 -16.44
N LYS A 303 -6.94 30.01 -16.47
CA LYS A 303 -7.99 30.00 -15.44
C LYS A 303 -8.96 28.85 -15.70
N ALA A 304 -9.92 28.66 -14.81
CA ALA A 304 -10.99 27.69 -14.99
C ALA A 304 -12.06 28.14 -16.00
N ASN A 305 -11.96 29.37 -16.54
CA ASN A 305 -12.95 30.03 -17.38
C ASN A 305 -12.33 30.84 -18.54
N SER A 306 -13.16 31.42 -19.42
CA SER A 306 -12.70 32.31 -20.50
C SER A 306 -11.94 33.52 -19.95
N VAL A 307 -10.94 34.01 -20.68
CA VAL A 307 -10.17 35.23 -20.34
C VAL A 307 -10.19 36.23 -21.48
N GLN A 308 -9.92 37.50 -21.18
CA GLN A 308 -9.55 38.46 -22.21
C GLN A 308 -8.20 38.07 -22.80
N PHE A 309 -8.10 37.92 -24.12
CA PHE A 309 -6.84 37.54 -24.76
C PHE A 309 -5.72 38.56 -24.50
N GLU A 310 -6.07 39.84 -24.35
CA GLU A 310 -5.11 40.88 -24.02
C GLU A 310 -4.47 40.71 -22.64
N GLN A 311 -5.21 40.18 -21.66
CA GLN A 311 -4.77 40.05 -20.27
C GLN A 311 -4.23 38.64 -19.95
N GLY A 312 -4.66 37.63 -20.69
CA GLY A 312 -4.31 36.22 -20.48
C GLY A 312 -3.21 35.73 -21.41
N ILE A 313 -1.95 36.07 -21.16
CA ILE A 313 -0.85 35.63 -22.03
C ILE A 313 -0.08 34.46 -21.40
N SER A 314 0.05 33.37 -22.15
CA SER A 314 1.16 32.44 -21.99
C SER A 314 1.46 31.65 -23.26
N LYS A 315 2.73 31.63 -23.65
CA LYS A 315 3.29 31.06 -24.88
C LYS A 315 3.52 29.55 -24.75
N HIS A 316 2.73 28.67 -25.35
CA HIS A 316 2.93 27.21 -25.18
C HIS A 316 2.47 26.37 -26.37
N LEU A 317 2.80 25.08 -26.39
CA LEU A 317 2.55 24.14 -27.51
C LEU A 317 1.10 23.66 -27.56
N VAL A 318 0.59 23.34 -28.76
CA VAL A 318 -0.66 22.57 -28.96
C VAL A 318 -0.32 21.29 -29.70
N SER A 319 -0.67 20.15 -29.12
CA SER A 319 -0.64 18.86 -29.79
C SER A 319 -2.04 18.29 -29.94
N THR A 320 -2.30 17.58 -31.02
CA THR A 320 -3.57 16.89 -31.28
C THR A 320 -3.32 15.41 -31.50
N HIS A 321 -4.08 14.61 -30.75
CA HIS A 321 -4.03 13.16 -30.73
C HIS A 321 -5.39 12.61 -31.15
N VAL A 322 -5.39 11.51 -31.91
CA VAL A 322 -6.61 10.81 -32.34
C VAL A 322 -6.58 9.37 -31.86
N VAL A 323 -7.77 8.82 -31.63
CA VAL A 323 -7.98 7.38 -31.41
C VAL A 323 -8.96 6.88 -32.47
N SER A 324 -8.47 5.95 -33.29
CA SER A 324 -9.29 5.16 -34.20
C SER A 324 -9.77 3.89 -33.52
N SER A 325 -11.03 3.53 -33.73
CA SER A 325 -11.49 2.16 -33.46
C SER A 325 -11.15 1.31 -34.69
N SER A 326 -10.16 0.44 -34.59
CA SER A 326 -9.89 -0.56 -35.62
C SER A 326 -10.97 -1.64 -35.60
N SER A 327 -12.05 -1.47 -36.36
CA SER A 327 -12.92 -2.59 -36.75
C SER A 327 -13.71 -2.26 -38.00
N SER A 328 -13.07 -2.38 -39.16
CA SER A 328 -13.76 -2.57 -40.43
C SER A 328 -13.54 -4.02 -40.83
N LEU A 329 -14.56 -4.88 -40.66
CA LEU A 329 -14.51 -6.25 -41.14
C LEU A 329 -15.66 -6.49 -42.12
N SER A 330 -15.34 -7.15 -43.24
CA SER A 330 -16.18 -7.37 -44.42
C SER A 330 -17.41 -8.24 -44.12
N SER A 331 -18.37 -8.28 -45.04
CA SER A 331 -19.69 -8.91 -44.84
C SER A 331 -19.66 -10.42 -44.50
N SER A 332 -18.56 -11.14 -44.76
CA SER A 332 -18.37 -12.53 -44.30
C SER A 332 -17.96 -12.62 -42.81
N VAL A 333 -17.51 -11.50 -42.24
CA VAL A 333 -17.01 -11.38 -40.88
C VAL A 333 -18.10 -10.97 -39.90
N VAL A 334 -19.25 -10.48 -40.39
CA VAL A 334 -20.43 -10.14 -39.58
C VAL A 334 -20.98 -11.37 -38.83
N VAL A 335 -20.69 -12.59 -39.30
CA VAL A 335 -21.07 -13.84 -38.62
C VAL A 335 -19.91 -14.44 -37.82
N VAL A 336 -18.67 -14.33 -38.33
CA VAL A 336 -17.48 -14.92 -37.68
C VAL A 336 -17.10 -14.15 -36.42
N VAL A 337 -17.17 -12.81 -36.41
CA VAL A 337 -16.85 -11.99 -35.24
C VAL A 337 -17.77 -12.25 -34.04
N PRO A 338 -19.12 -12.28 -34.18
CA PRO A 338 -19.96 -12.62 -33.04
C PRO A 338 -19.76 -14.07 -32.57
N LEU A 339 -19.44 -15.02 -33.46
CA LEU A 339 -19.06 -16.38 -33.07
C LEU A 339 -17.73 -16.43 -32.30
N LEU A 340 -16.74 -15.65 -32.74
CA LEU A 340 -15.44 -15.57 -32.06
C LEU A 340 -15.55 -14.82 -30.73
N LEU A 341 -16.39 -13.78 -30.65
CA LEU A 341 -16.75 -13.08 -29.42
C LEU A 341 -17.51 -14.00 -28.47
N LEU A 342 -18.44 -14.80 -28.98
CA LEU A 342 -19.17 -15.79 -28.18
C LEU A 342 -18.20 -16.85 -27.66
N LEU A 343 -17.29 -17.36 -28.49
CA LEU A 343 -16.25 -18.32 -28.08
C LEU A 343 -15.32 -17.70 -27.03
N LEU A 344 -14.91 -16.44 -27.21
CA LEU A 344 -14.05 -15.73 -26.26
C LEU A 344 -14.79 -15.45 -24.95
N LEU A 345 -16.09 -15.17 -25.00
CA LEU A 345 -16.95 -14.98 -23.83
C LEU A 345 -17.18 -16.30 -23.10
N LEU A 346 -17.34 -17.42 -23.82
CA LEU A 346 -17.39 -18.76 -23.26
C LEU A 346 -16.07 -19.15 -22.61
N LEU A 347 -14.93 -18.87 -23.26
CA LEU A 347 -13.60 -19.08 -22.69
C LEU A 347 -13.41 -18.24 -21.43
N LEU A 348 -13.82 -16.97 -21.46
CA LEU A 348 -13.75 -16.09 -20.29
C LEU A 348 -14.65 -16.62 -19.17
N LEU A 349 -15.84 -17.12 -19.49
CA LEU A 349 -16.74 -17.75 -18.52
C LEU A 349 -16.11 -19.02 -17.92
N VAL A 350 -15.46 -19.86 -18.72
CA VAL A 350 -14.71 -21.03 -18.24
C VAL A 350 -13.58 -20.59 -17.31
N VAL A 351 -12.81 -19.56 -17.67
CA VAL A 351 -11.75 -19.02 -16.81
C VAL A 351 -12.33 -18.49 -15.50
N VAL A 352 -13.45 -17.76 -15.54
CA VAL A 352 -14.12 -17.29 -14.32
C VAL A 352 -14.59 -18.45 -13.45
N VAL A 353 -15.18 -19.50 -14.06
CA VAL A 353 -15.61 -20.70 -13.33
C VAL A 353 -14.41 -21.39 -12.69
N VAL A 354 -13.30 -21.58 -13.42
CA VAL A 354 -12.07 -22.17 -12.88
C VAL A 354 -11.53 -21.33 -11.72
N VAL A 355 -11.47 -20.00 -11.86
CA VAL A 355 -11.01 -19.11 -10.78
C VAL A 355 -11.92 -19.22 -9.55
N VAL A 356 -13.24 -19.28 -9.73
CA VAL A 356 -14.19 -19.46 -8.62
C VAL A 356 -14.00 -20.83 -7.96
N VAL A 357 -13.86 -21.90 -8.74
CA VAL A 357 -13.60 -23.25 -8.23
C VAL A 357 -12.30 -23.28 -7.42
N VAL A 358 -11.22 -22.71 -7.96
CA VAL A 358 -9.93 -22.63 -7.25
C VAL A 358 -10.07 -21.82 -5.96
N ALA A 359 -10.77 -20.68 -5.98
CA ALA A 359 -11.00 -19.87 -4.78
C ALA A 359 -11.77 -20.65 -3.70
N VAL A 360 -12.83 -21.38 -4.08
CA VAL A 360 -13.60 -22.24 -3.17
C VAL A 360 -12.72 -23.35 -2.60
N VAL A 361 -11.90 -24.00 -3.42
CA VAL A 361 -10.97 -25.05 -2.96
C VAL A 361 -9.97 -24.48 -1.95
N VAL A 362 -9.40 -23.30 -2.21
CA VAL A 362 -8.48 -22.64 -1.28
C VAL A 362 -9.17 -22.33 0.05
N GLU A 363 -10.38 -21.79 0.03
CA GLU A 363 -11.14 -21.51 1.26
C GLU A 363 -11.44 -22.80 2.06
N VAL A 364 -11.80 -23.90 1.39
CA VAL A 364 -12.04 -25.20 2.04
C VAL A 364 -10.75 -25.75 2.67
N VAL A 365 -9.62 -25.63 1.98
CA VAL A 365 -8.31 -26.08 2.48
C VAL A 365 -7.88 -25.27 3.69
N GLU A 366 -8.03 -23.94 3.66
CA GLU A 366 -7.72 -23.07 4.80
C GLU A 366 -8.53 -23.46 6.04
N VAL A 367 -9.84 -23.68 5.89
CA VAL A 367 -10.71 -24.12 7.00
C VAL A 367 -10.27 -25.49 7.52
N ALA A 368 -9.96 -26.45 6.63
CA ALA A 368 -9.50 -27.77 7.04
C ALA A 368 -8.20 -27.71 7.85
N VAL A 369 -7.23 -26.90 7.42
CA VAL A 369 -5.96 -26.70 8.14
C VAL A 369 -6.19 -26.10 9.52
N VAL A 370 -7.06 -25.07 9.63
CA VAL A 370 -7.39 -24.46 10.93
C VAL A 370 -8.04 -25.48 11.88
N VAL A 371 -8.95 -26.32 11.38
CA VAL A 371 -9.58 -27.38 12.20
C VAL A 371 -8.56 -28.40 12.67
N VAL A 372 -7.67 -28.87 11.80
CA VAL A 372 -6.60 -29.82 12.18
C VAL A 372 -5.68 -29.23 13.25
N VAL A 373 -5.25 -27.97 13.07
CA VAL A 373 -4.41 -27.28 14.06
C VAL A 373 -5.14 -27.13 15.41
N ALA A 374 -6.43 -26.77 15.40
CA ALA A 374 -7.23 -26.68 16.61
C ALA A 374 -7.34 -28.02 17.34
N VAL A 375 -7.58 -29.12 16.61
CA VAL A 375 -7.62 -30.47 17.19
C VAL A 375 -6.28 -30.85 17.81
N VAL A 376 -5.16 -30.57 17.13
CA VAL A 376 -3.82 -30.83 17.67
C VAL A 376 -3.58 -30.04 18.96
N ILE A 377 -3.95 -28.76 19.01
CA ILE A 377 -3.83 -27.94 20.22
C ILE A 377 -4.66 -28.54 21.37
N VAL A 378 -5.91 -28.93 21.13
CA VAL A 378 -6.77 -29.54 22.16
C VAL A 378 -6.16 -30.83 22.69
N VAL A 379 -5.62 -31.69 21.82
CA VAL A 379 -4.95 -32.93 22.24
C VAL A 379 -3.72 -32.62 23.09
N VAL A 380 -2.86 -31.69 22.67
CA VAL A 380 -1.66 -31.30 23.41
C VAL A 380 -2.03 -30.73 24.79
N VAL A 381 -3.00 -29.81 24.85
CA VAL A 381 -3.48 -29.24 26.13
C VAL A 381 -4.03 -30.33 27.03
N THR A 382 -4.83 -31.27 26.50
CA THR A 382 -5.38 -32.39 27.28
C THR A 382 -4.27 -33.27 27.86
N VAL A 383 -3.25 -33.60 27.06
CA VAL A 383 -2.10 -34.38 27.53
C VAL A 383 -1.35 -33.64 28.63
N VAL A 384 -1.11 -32.33 28.46
CA VAL A 384 -0.44 -31.51 29.49
C VAL A 384 -1.24 -31.48 30.79
N VAL A 385 -2.55 -31.28 30.72
CA VAL A 385 -3.42 -31.30 31.91
C VAL A 385 -3.35 -32.65 32.62
N VAL A 386 -3.46 -33.77 31.89
CA VAL A 386 -3.34 -35.12 32.47
C VAL A 386 -1.99 -35.32 33.16
N VAL A 387 -0.89 -34.91 32.53
CA VAL A 387 0.46 -35.02 33.11
C VAL A 387 0.56 -34.19 34.40
N VAL A 388 0.09 -32.95 34.38
CA VAL A 388 0.11 -32.06 35.56
C VAL A 388 -0.73 -32.66 36.69
N THR A 389 -1.94 -33.15 36.40
CA THR A 389 -2.80 -33.80 37.40
C THR A 389 -2.13 -35.03 38.01
N VAL A 390 -1.49 -35.89 37.21
CA VAL A 390 -0.74 -37.06 37.72
C VAL A 390 0.41 -36.62 38.63
N VAL A 391 1.17 -35.58 38.25
CA VAL A 391 2.27 -35.06 39.09
C VAL A 391 1.75 -34.52 40.41
N VAL A 392 0.64 -33.78 40.42
CA VAL A 392 0.02 -33.26 41.66
C VAL A 392 -0.40 -34.41 42.57
N ILE A 393 -1.08 -35.43 42.04
CA ILE A 393 -1.49 -36.62 42.81
C ILE A 393 -0.27 -37.33 43.41
N LEU A 394 0.82 -37.49 42.64
CA LEU A 394 2.04 -38.11 43.14
C LEU A 394 2.67 -37.30 44.28
N VAL A 395 2.71 -35.97 44.17
CA VAL A 395 3.21 -35.09 45.23
C VAL A 395 2.36 -35.21 46.50
N GLU A 396 1.03 -35.22 46.37
CA GLU A 396 0.12 -35.40 47.52
C GLU A 396 0.35 -36.75 48.21
N VAL A 397 0.48 -37.84 47.45
CA VAL A 397 0.78 -39.17 48.01
C VAL A 397 2.11 -39.15 48.77
N VAL A 398 3.16 -38.53 48.21
CA VAL A 398 4.46 -38.41 48.89
C VAL A 398 4.32 -37.62 50.20
N VAL A 399 3.58 -36.50 50.20
CA VAL A 399 3.32 -35.71 51.41
C VAL A 399 2.59 -36.54 52.47
N VAL A 400 1.54 -37.29 52.10
CA VAL A 400 0.81 -38.16 53.02
C VAL A 400 1.74 -39.23 53.61
N VAL A 401 2.57 -39.88 52.79
CA VAL A 401 3.54 -40.89 53.26
C VAL A 401 4.53 -40.28 54.25
N VAL A 402 5.08 -39.10 53.96
CA VAL A 402 6.01 -38.39 54.87
C VAL A 402 5.32 -38.06 56.19
N VAL A 403 4.07 -37.56 56.17
CA VAL A 403 3.31 -37.26 57.38
C VAL A 403 3.09 -38.52 58.21
N VAL A 404 2.71 -39.64 57.59
CA VAL A 404 2.54 -40.94 58.29
C VAL A 404 3.84 -41.39 58.93
N ILE A 405 4.98 -41.30 58.23
CA ILE A 405 6.30 -41.65 58.78
C ILE A 405 6.62 -40.78 59.99
N VAL A 406 6.40 -39.47 59.91
CA VAL A 406 6.64 -38.54 61.03
C VAL A 406 5.77 -38.90 62.23
N VAL A 407 4.48 -39.16 62.03
CA VAL A 407 3.56 -39.57 63.11
C VAL A 407 4.04 -40.87 63.77
N VAL A 408 4.43 -41.88 62.99
CA VAL A 408 4.96 -43.14 63.52
C VAL A 408 6.22 -42.90 64.35
N VAL A 409 7.16 -42.08 63.85
CA VAL A 409 8.39 -41.73 64.58
C VAL A 409 8.07 -41.04 65.91
N VAL A 410 7.15 -40.07 65.91
CA VAL A 410 6.70 -39.37 67.13
C VAL A 410 6.10 -40.35 68.13
N VAL A 411 5.24 -41.27 67.68
CA VAL A 411 4.64 -42.30 68.56
C VAL A 411 5.72 -43.19 69.17
N VAL A 412 6.69 -43.66 68.38
CA VAL A 412 7.81 -44.49 68.88
C VAL A 412 8.63 -43.73 69.92
N VAL A 413 8.96 -42.45 69.68
CA VAL A 413 9.69 -41.60 70.63
C VAL A 413 8.91 -41.44 71.93
N VAL A 414 7.60 -41.17 71.85
CA VAL A 414 6.73 -41.03 73.04
C VAL A 414 6.72 -42.33 73.85
N VAL A 415 6.56 -43.49 73.19
CA VAL A 415 6.60 -44.79 73.86
C VAL A 415 7.95 -45.02 74.55
N LEU A 416 9.06 -44.73 73.88
CA LEU A 416 10.40 -44.84 74.47
C LEU A 416 10.56 -43.95 75.70
N VAL A 417 10.10 -42.69 75.64
CA VAL A 417 10.13 -41.77 76.78
C VAL A 417 9.30 -42.32 77.94
N VAL A 418 8.10 -42.84 77.69
CA VAL A 418 7.26 -43.45 78.73
C VAL A 418 7.95 -44.67 79.35
N VAL A 419 8.56 -45.54 78.56
CA VAL A 419 9.33 -46.69 79.07
C VAL A 419 10.49 -46.24 79.95
N VAL A 420 11.26 -45.24 79.52
CA VAL A 420 12.37 -44.68 80.31
C VAL A 420 11.85 -44.11 81.64
N VAL A 421 10.75 -43.36 81.63
CA VAL A 421 10.14 -42.81 82.85
C VAL A 421 9.70 -43.93 83.80
N VAL A 422 9.06 -44.98 83.29
CA VAL A 422 8.65 -46.14 84.10
C VAL A 422 9.86 -46.85 84.70
N VAL A 423 10.93 -47.09 83.93
CA VAL A 423 12.16 -47.70 84.43
C VAL A 423 12.79 -46.85 85.53
N VAL A 424 12.89 -45.53 85.33
CA VAL A 424 13.42 -44.60 86.35
C VAL A 424 12.57 -44.66 87.62
N LEU A 425 11.23 -44.65 87.50
CA LEU A 425 10.33 -44.77 88.66
C LEU A 425 10.53 -46.10 89.41
N VAL A 426 10.63 -47.22 88.70
CA VAL A 426 10.90 -48.53 89.31
C VAL A 426 12.25 -48.52 90.05
N VAL A 427 13.31 -47.98 89.43
CA VAL A 427 14.62 -47.85 90.08
C VAL A 427 14.51 -46.99 91.34
N VAL A 428 13.82 -45.85 91.30
CA VAL A 428 13.60 -44.98 92.47
C VAL A 428 12.87 -45.73 93.58
N VAL A 429 11.79 -46.46 93.26
CA VAL A 429 11.04 -47.27 94.24
C VAL A 429 11.94 -48.34 94.86
N VAL A 430 12.72 -49.08 94.06
CA VAL A 430 13.67 -50.10 94.55
C VAL A 430 14.69 -49.46 95.50
N VAL A 431 15.28 -48.32 95.12
CA VAL A 431 16.23 -47.59 95.97
C VAL A 431 15.58 -47.18 97.30
N VAL A 432 14.38 -46.62 97.26
CA VAL A 432 13.63 -46.25 98.48
C VAL A 432 13.37 -47.46 99.37
N VAL A 433 12.92 -48.59 98.81
CA VAL A 433 12.69 -49.83 99.55
C VAL A 433 13.98 -50.33 100.19
N VAL A 434 15.09 -50.36 99.44
CA VAL A 434 16.41 -50.79 99.97
C VAL A 434 16.85 -49.88 101.11
N VAL A 435 16.72 -48.56 100.97
CA VAL A 435 17.05 -47.59 102.04
C VAL A 435 16.19 -47.84 103.28
N VAL A 436 14.87 -48.01 103.12
CA VAL A 436 13.96 -48.31 104.24
C VAL A 436 14.35 -49.60 104.94
N VAL A 437 14.64 -50.67 104.19
CA VAL A 437 15.08 -51.95 104.77
C VAL A 437 16.38 -51.78 105.54
N ILE A 438 17.38 -51.08 105.01
CA ILE A 438 18.65 -50.80 105.70
C ILE A 438 18.40 -50.04 107.01
N VAL A 439 17.56 -49.00 106.98
CA VAL A 439 17.21 -48.21 108.18
C VAL A 439 16.53 -49.08 109.23
N VAL A 440 15.54 -49.89 108.83
CA VAL A 440 14.81 -50.79 109.75
C VAL A 440 15.72 -51.86 110.33
N VAL A 441 16.59 -52.48 109.52
CA VAL A 441 17.55 -53.48 110.01
C VAL A 441 18.51 -52.87 111.03
N ASN A 442 19.02 -51.66 110.77
CA ASN A 442 19.91 -50.94 111.69
C ASN A 442 19.24 -50.55 113.01
N GLU A 443 17.91 -50.44 113.08
CA GLU A 443 17.20 -50.21 114.36
C GLU A 443 16.99 -51.52 115.16
N ILE A 444 17.04 -52.68 114.51
CA ILE A 444 16.78 -53.99 115.14
C ILE A 444 18.08 -54.64 115.66
N THR A 445 19.23 -54.34 115.04
CA THR A 445 20.57 -54.77 115.50
C THR A 445 21.16 -53.78 116.48
#